data_AF-A0A958P974-F1
#
_entry.id   AF-A0A958P974-F1
#
_cell.length_a   1.000
_cell.length_b   1.000
_cell.length_c   1.000
_cell.angle_alpha   90.00
_cell.angle_beta   90.00
_cell.angle_gamma   90.00
#
_symmetry.space_group_name_H-M   'P 1'
#
loop_
_entity.id
_entity.type
_entity.pdbx_description
1 polymer ?
#
loop_
_entity_poly.entity_id
_entity_poly.type
_entity_poly.pdbx_seq_one_letter_code
_entity_poly.pdbx_strand_id
1 'polypeptide(L)'
;MALSFSELEKALATLEESIQLYEAAKSESPEKKAFSDASIQRFEYLIELSWKISLKHLGSKVSAAKPAIREMARNNLIQNPEDWLLFIDARNDTSHSYDEEVAKRVFDRAKRLPLEVKKLLAELKK
;
A
#
# COMPACT_ATOMS: atom_id res chain seq x y z
N MET A 1 2.38 -17.94 -8.72
CA MET A 1 1.35 -16.88 -8.61
C MET A 1 1.68 -15.82 -9.66
N ALA A 2 0.73 -15.50 -10.55
CA ALA A 2 1.01 -14.69 -11.72
C ALA A 2 0.70 -13.22 -11.44
N LEU A 3 1.71 -12.46 -10.97
CA LEU A 3 1.66 -10.99 -10.76
C LEU A 3 0.87 -10.31 -11.89
N SER A 4 -0.36 -9.90 -11.60
CA SER A 4 -1.32 -9.35 -12.58
C SER A 4 -2.06 -8.13 -12.04
N PHE A 5 -2.60 -7.31 -12.94
CA PHE A 5 -3.39 -6.12 -12.57
C PHE A 5 -4.63 -6.48 -11.74
N SER A 6 -5.25 -7.63 -12.01
CA SER A 6 -6.39 -8.12 -11.22
C SER A 6 -6.02 -8.43 -9.77
N GLU A 7 -4.82 -8.94 -9.51
CA GLU A 7 -4.35 -9.15 -8.13
C GLU A 7 -4.14 -7.83 -7.40
N LEU A 8 -3.63 -6.80 -8.08
CA LEU A 8 -3.48 -5.46 -7.51
C LEU A 8 -4.84 -4.82 -7.19
N GLU A 9 -5.82 -4.95 -8.07
CA GLU A 9 -7.19 -4.46 -7.83
C GLU A 9 -7.86 -5.16 -6.65
N LYS A 10 -7.69 -6.48 -6.54
CA LYS A 10 -8.21 -7.25 -5.40
C LYS A 10 -7.55 -6.79 -4.08
N ALA A 11 -6.23 -6.64 -4.09
CA ALA A 11 -5.48 -6.16 -2.93
C ALA A 11 -5.84 -4.72 -2.52
N LEU A 12 -6.16 -3.87 -3.49
CA LEU A 12 -6.66 -2.52 -3.25
C LEU A 12 -8.03 -2.58 -2.57
N ALA A 13 -8.96 -3.33 -3.13
CA ALA A 13 -10.34 -3.44 -2.63
C ALA A 13 -10.39 -3.95 -1.18
N THR A 14 -9.55 -4.91 -0.83
CA THR A 14 -9.47 -5.41 0.55
C THR A 14 -8.94 -4.34 1.51
N LEU A 15 -7.93 -3.54 1.16
CA LEU A 15 -7.50 -2.46 2.05
C LEU A 15 -8.61 -1.42 2.25
N GLU A 16 -9.30 -1.03 1.18
CA GLU A 16 -10.43 -0.08 1.25
C GLU A 16 -11.56 -0.59 2.15
N GLU A 17 -11.95 -1.85 2.00
CA GLU A 17 -12.95 -2.49 2.86
C GLU A 17 -12.53 -2.46 4.34
N SER A 18 -11.26 -2.77 4.65
CA SER A 18 -10.77 -2.77 6.04
C SER A 18 -10.80 -1.38 6.67
N ILE A 19 -10.45 -0.35 5.89
CA ILE A 19 -10.53 1.05 6.32
C ILE A 19 -12.00 1.44 6.56
N GLN A 20 -12.92 1.05 5.66
CA GLN A 20 -14.35 1.33 5.85
C GLN A 20 -14.89 0.68 7.13
N LEU A 21 -14.53 -0.58 7.40
CA LEU A 21 -14.89 -1.28 8.64
C LEU A 21 -14.32 -0.56 9.88
N TYR A 22 -13.06 -0.12 9.82
CA TYR A 22 -12.44 0.68 10.88
C TYR A 22 -13.21 1.97 11.17
N GLU A 23 -13.61 2.71 10.12
CA GLU A 23 -14.34 3.98 10.29
C GLU A 23 -15.76 3.76 10.82
N ALA A 24 -16.42 2.66 10.42
CA ALA A 24 -17.74 2.29 10.90
C ALA A 24 -17.76 1.72 12.34
N ALA A 25 -16.61 1.21 12.81
CA ALA A 25 -16.49 0.63 14.15
C ALA A 25 -16.58 1.70 15.25
N LYS A 26 -17.27 1.33 16.34
CA LYS A 26 -17.39 2.16 17.55
C LYS A 26 -16.01 2.50 18.10
N SER A 27 -15.82 3.76 18.52
CA SER A 27 -14.58 4.19 19.16
C SER A 27 -14.22 3.30 20.34
N GLU A 28 -12.94 2.99 20.48
CA GLU A 28 -12.36 2.17 21.56
C GLU A 28 -12.90 0.72 21.62
N SER A 29 -13.55 0.23 20.55
CA SER A 29 -14.00 -1.16 20.50
C SER A 29 -12.86 -2.13 20.09
N PRO A 30 -12.89 -3.39 20.55
CA PRO A 30 -11.94 -4.41 20.11
C PRO A 30 -11.93 -4.60 18.59
N GLU A 31 -13.09 -4.45 17.94
CA GLU A 31 -13.22 -4.52 16.47
C GLU A 31 -12.47 -3.37 15.80
N LYS A 32 -12.52 -2.15 16.34
CA LYS A 32 -11.79 -1.01 15.78
C LYS A 32 -10.28 -1.25 15.80
N LYS A 33 -9.75 -1.85 16.88
CA LYS A 33 -8.34 -2.28 16.94
C LYS A 33 -8.05 -3.37 15.90
N ALA A 34 -8.88 -4.42 15.84
CA ALA A 34 -8.71 -5.51 14.87
C ALA A 34 -8.77 -5.03 13.41
N PHE A 35 -9.63 -4.07 13.07
CA PHE A 35 -9.70 -3.50 11.73
C PHE A 35 -8.51 -2.59 11.41
N SER A 36 -7.93 -1.93 12.41
CA SER A 36 -6.67 -1.19 12.23
C SER A 36 -5.53 -2.15 11.89
N ASP A 37 -5.37 -3.22 12.67
CA ASP A 37 -4.35 -4.26 12.46
C ASP A 37 -4.52 -4.92 11.09
N ALA A 38 -5.76 -5.27 10.72
CA ALA A 38 -6.07 -5.80 9.41
C ALA A 38 -5.66 -4.81 8.31
N SER A 39 -5.96 -3.52 8.45
CA SER A 39 -5.60 -2.51 7.46
C SER A 39 -4.08 -2.37 7.30
N ILE A 40 -3.31 -2.48 8.40
CA ILE A 40 -1.85 -2.48 8.36
C ILE A 40 -1.33 -3.68 7.56
N GLN A 41 -1.85 -4.88 7.84
CA GLN A 41 -1.47 -6.08 7.09
C GLN A 41 -1.83 -5.98 5.60
N ARG A 42 -2.98 -5.37 5.28
CA ARG A 42 -3.43 -5.18 3.90
C ARG A 42 -2.61 -4.11 3.17
N PHE A 43 -2.17 -3.09 3.88
CA PHE A 43 -1.22 -2.10 3.38
C PHE A 43 0.12 -2.72 2.97
N GLU A 44 0.68 -3.64 3.76
CA GLU A 44 1.95 -4.30 3.45
C GLU A 44 1.96 -4.98 2.08
N TYR A 45 0.97 -5.83 1.81
CA TYR A 45 0.94 -6.55 0.54
C TYR A 45 0.54 -5.63 -0.61
N LEU A 46 -0.28 -4.59 -0.37
CA LEU A 46 -0.72 -3.69 -1.43
C LEU A 46 0.46 -2.90 -2.00
N ILE A 47 1.29 -2.32 -1.13
CA ILE A 47 2.47 -1.58 -1.57
C ILE A 47 3.49 -2.52 -2.23
N GLU A 48 3.66 -3.73 -1.70
CA GLU A 48 4.56 -4.75 -2.26
C GLU A 48 4.15 -5.17 -3.67
N LEU A 49 2.85 -5.44 -3.88
CA LEU A 49 2.30 -5.76 -5.19
C LEU A 49 2.44 -4.57 -6.15
N SER A 50 2.17 -3.35 -5.67
CA SER A 50 2.21 -2.14 -6.50
C SER A 50 3.55 -1.97 -7.21
N TRP A 51 4.66 -2.02 -6.47
CA TRP A 51 5.98 -1.81 -7.09
C TRP A 51 6.44 -3.03 -7.90
N LYS A 52 6.13 -4.26 -7.46
CA LYS A 52 6.50 -5.48 -8.21
C LYS A 52 5.80 -5.59 -9.56
N ILE A 53 4.50 -5.30 -9.60
CA ILE A 53 3.72 -5.33 -10.83
C ILE A 53 4.18 -4.22 -11.76
N SER A 54 4.46 -3.04 -11.24
CA SER A 54 4.98 -1.92 -12.04
C SER A 54 6.32 -2.27 -12.70
N LEU A 55 7.27 -2.83 -11.94
CA LEU A 55 8.55 -3.24 -12.51
C LEU A 55 8.43 -4.38 -13.52
N LYS A 56 7.54 -5.34 -13.27
CA LYS A 56 7.24 -6.39 -14.25
C LYS A 56 6.69 -5.80 -15.55
N HIS A 57 5.79 -4.82 -15.46
CA HIS A 57 5.24 -4.13 -16.62
C HIS A 57 6.33 -3.38 -17.40
N LEU A 58 7.28 -2.75 -16.72
CA LEU A 58 8.44 -2.08 -17.32
C LEU A 58 9.52 -3.04 -17.86
N GLY A 59 9.40 -4.36 -17.64
CA GLY A 59 10.46 -5.32 -17.99
C GLY A 59 11.75 -5.14 -17.16
N SER A 60 11.65 -4.50 -16.01
CA SER A 60 12.79 -4.17 -15.15
C SER A 60 13.29 -5.37 -14.36
N LYS A 61 14.60 -5.37 -14.07
CA LYS A 61 15.25 -6.36 -13.20
C LYS A 61 15.50 -5.82 -11.78
N VAL A 62 15.07 -4.61 -11.48
CA VAL A 62 15.18 -4.05 -10.13
C VAL A 62 14.39 -4.92 -9.15
N SER A 63 15.00 -5.23 -8.01
CA SER A 63 14.45 -6.16 -7.02
C SER A 63 14.29 -5.55 -5.62
N ALA A 64 14.57 -4.25 -5.48
CA ALA A 64 14.49 -3.53 -4.22
C ALA A 64 13.44 -2.40 -4.30
N ALA A 65 12.65 -2.23 -3.25
CA ALA A 65 11.48 -1.36 -3.24
C ALA A 65 11.81 0.13 -3.48
N LYS A 66 12.76 0.73 -2.74
CA LYS A 66 13.11 2.15 -2.93
C LYS A 66 13.64 2.44 -4.36
N PRO A 67 14.58 1.63 -4.92
CA PRO A 67 14.94 1.75 -6.33
C PRO A 67 13.77 1.56 -7.29
N ALA A 68 12.83 0.64 -6.99
CA ALA A 68 11.63 0.43 -7.80
C ALA A 68 10.77 1.70 -7.88
N ILE A 69 10.50 2.35 -6.75
CA ILE A 69 9.74 3.61 -6.70
C ILE A 69 10.39 4.69 -7.57
N ARG A 70 11.72 4.83 -7.50
CA ARG A 70 12.44 5.80 -8.34
C ARG A 70 12.34 5.47 -9.83
N GLU A 71 12.23 4.20 -10.19
CA GLU A 71 12.05 3.79 -11.58
C GLU A 71 10.62 4.00 -12.07
N MET A 72 9.62 3.70 -11.22
CA MET A 72 8.22 4.03 -11.50
C MET A 72 8.05 5.52 -11.79
N ALA A 73 8.69 6.38 -10.99
CA ALA A 73 8.66 7.83 -11.20
C ALA A 73 9.35 8.27 -12.50
N ARG A 74 10.53 7.71 -12.81
CA ARG A 74 11.25 7.99 -14.07
C ARG A 74 10.44 7.61 -15.33
N ASN A 75 9.54 6.64 -15.20
CA ASN A 75 8.65 6.19 -16.27
C ASN A 75 7.24 6.82 -16.17
N ASN A 76 7.05 7.87 -15.37
CA ASN A 76 5.79 8.59 -15.19
C ASN A 76 4.60 7.74 -14.69
N LEU A 77 4.85 6.56 -14.11
CA LEU A 77 3.79 5.72 -13.53
C LEU A 77 3.23 6.30 -12.23
N ILE A 78 4.02 7.14 -11.54
CA ILE A 78 3.66 7.84 -10.31
C ILE A 78 4.12 9.29 -10.38
N GLN A 79 3.36 10.19 -9.76
CA GLN A 79 3.62 11.64 -9.80
C GLN A 79 4.39 12.14 -8.57
N ASN A 80 4.14 11.54 -7.39
CA ASN A 80 4.73 11.96 -6.12
C ASN A 80 5.62 10.85 -5.53
N PRO A 81 6.86 10.64 -6.05
CA PRO A 81 7.74 9.57 -5.55
C PRO A 81 8.02 9.65 -4.05
N GLU A 82 8.06 10.85 -3.47
CA GLU A 82 8.32 11.04 -2.04
C GLU A 82 7.23 10.40 -1.17
N ASP A 83 5.94 10.51 -1.55
CA ASP A 83 4.84 9.84 -0.84
C ASP A 83 4.99 8.32 -0.90
N TRP A 84 5.42 7.79 -2.05
CA TRP A 84 5.67 6.37 -2.23
C TRP A 84 6.86 5.87 -1.42
N LEU A 85 7.94 6.66 -1.32
CA LEU A 85 9.06 6.36 -0.45
C LEU A 85 8.64 6.33 1.03
N LEU A 86 7.78 7.26 1.45
CA LEU A 86 7.19 7.24 2.79
C LEU A 86 6.30 6.01 3.04
N PHE A 87 5.60 5.49 2.03
CA PHE A 87 4.89 4.22 2.17
C PHE A 87 5.85 3.03 2.33
N ILE A 88 6.97 3.02 1.61
CA ILE A 88 8.00 1.99 1.80
C ILE A 88 8.58 2.06 3.21
N ASP A 89 8.84 3.25 3.74
CA ASP A 89 9.33 3.42 5.10
C ASP A 89 8.30 2.98 6.14
N ALA A 90 7.04 3.41 6.00
CA ALA A 90 5.96 2.94 6.87
C ALA A 90 5.76 1.42 6.82
N ARG A 91 5.98 0.78 5.66
CA ARG A 91 5.94 -0.67 5.51
C ARG A 91 7.09 -1.39 6.21
N ASN A 92 8.22 -0.72 6.45
CA ASN A 92 9.31 -1.31 7.25
C ASN A 92 9.01 -1.25 8.75
N ASP A 93 8.19 -0.29 9.18
CA ASP A 93 7.79 -0.12 10.58
C ASP A 93 6.67 -1.09 11.02
N THR A 94 6.03 -1.79 10.09
CA THR A 94 4.86 -2.64 10.40
C THR A 94 5.17 -3.79 11.34
N SER A 95 6.40 -4.31 11.34
CA SER A 95 6.86 -5.32 12.31
C SER A 95 6.87 -4.80 13.75
N HIS A 96 6.82 -3.49 13.93
CA HIS A 96 6.74 -2.81 15.22
C HIS A 96 5.32 -2.32 15.56
N SER A 97 4.30 -2.72 14.80
CA SER A 97 2.89 -2.34 15.03
C SER A 97 2.27 -2.91 16.31
N TYR A 98 3.02 -3.70 17.10
CA TYR A 98 2.62 -4.03 18.47
C TYR A 98 2.69 -2.80 19.41
N ASP A 99 3.45 -1.76 19.04
CA ASP A 99 3.45 -0.46 19.69
C ASP A 99 2.32 0.39 19.11
N GLU A 100 1.43 0.91 19.98
CA GLU A 100 0.21 1.60 19.54
C GLU A 100 0.51 2.91 18.79
N GLU A 101 1.59 3.61 19.15
CA GLU A 101 1.99 4.83 18.45
C GLU A 101 2.57 4.51 17.07
N VAL A 102 3.33 3.41 16.95
CA VAL A 102 3.76 2.90 15.64
C VAL A 102 2.57 2.50 14.78
N ALA A 103 1.65 1.69 15.32
CA ALA A 103 0.46 1.22 14.63
C ALA A 103 -0.37 2.38 14.08
N LYS A 104 -0.62 3.39 14.93
CA LYS A 104 -1.36 4.61 14.55
C LYS A 104 -0.69 5.34 13.39
N ARG A 105 0.63 5.57 13.46
CA ARG A 105 1.38 6.25 12.39
C ARG A 105 1.33 5.47 11.07
N VAL A 106 1.53 4.16 11.12
CA VAL A 106 1.47 3.29 9.94
C VAL A 106 0.06 3.28 9.35
N PHE A 107 -0.96 3.13 10.19
CA PHE A 107 -2.36 3.14 9.76
C PHE A 107 -2.76 4.48 9.11
N ASP A 108 -2.30 5.61 9.65
CA ASP A 108 -2.51 6.93 9.05
C ASP A 108 -1.89 7.05 7.65
N ARG A 109 -0.77 6.37 7.39
CA ARG A 109 -0.18 6.25 6.04
C ARG A 109 -0.97 5.28 5.17
N ALA A 110 -1.39 4.13 5.71
CA ALA A 110 -2.17 3.14 5.01
C ALA A 110 -3.45 3.72 4.40
N LYS A 111 -4.14 4.62 5.12
CA LYS A 111 -5.35 5.32 4.62
C LYS A 111 -5.13 6.13 3.33
N ARG A 112 -3.90 6.53 3.03
CA ARG A 112 -3.58 7.35 1.85
C ARG A 112 -3.20 6.51 0.63
N LEU A 113 -2.71 5.29 0.85
CA LEU A 113 -2.23 4.42 -0.22
C LEU A 113 -3.30 4.08 -1.29
N PRO A 114 -4.59 3.83 -0.96
CA PRO A 114 -5.61 3.49 -1.96
C PRO A 114 -5.72 4.50 -3.09
N LEU A 115 -5.66 5.81 -2.78
CA LEU A 115 -5.76 6.86 -3.78
C LEU A 115 -4.58 6.81 -4.77
N GLU A 116 -3.37 6.62 -4.27
CA GLU A 116 -2.16 6.55 -5.08
C GLU A 116 -2.12 5.29 -5.94
N VAL A 117 -2.58 4.14 -5.40
CA VAL A 117 -2.68 2.90 -6.18
C VAL A 117 -3.74 2.99 -7.28
N LYS A 118 -4.87 3.68 -7.05
CA LYS A 118 -5.87 3.94 -8.12
C LYS A 118 -5.28 4.75 -9.27
N LYS A 119 -4.49 5.79 -8.97
CA LYS A 119 -3.78 6.57 -9.98
C LYS A 119 -2.78 5.70 -10.74
N LEU A 120 -1.98 4.91 -10.02
CA LEU A 120 -1.03 3.96 -10.63
C LEU A 120 -1.73 2.96 -11.56
N LEU A 121 -2.84 2.35 -11.13
CA LEU A 121 -3.62 1.42 -11.94
C LEU A 121 -4.17 2.08 -13.22
N ALA A 122 -4.55 3.36 -13.15
CA ALA A 122 -4.97 4.10 -14.33
C ALA A 122 -3.80 4.29 -15.32
N GLU A 123 -2.59 4.60 -14.84
CA GLU A 123 -1.41 4.72 -15.70
C GLU A 123 -0.98 3.36 -16.30
N LEU A 124 -1.00 2.27 -15.52
CA LEU A 124 -0.60 0.93 -15.96
C LEU A 124 -1.52 0.31 -17.03
N LYS A 125 -2.74 0.83 -17.17
CA LYS A 125 -3.76 0.32 -18.10
C LYS A 125 -3.95 1.19 -19.35
N LYS A 126 -3.23 2.31 -19.46
CA LYS A 126 -3.15 3.08 -20.70
C LYS A 126 -2.37 2.31 -21.75
#